data_AF-A0A1I6LI09-F1
#
_entry.id   AF-A0A1I6LI09-F1
#
_cell.length_a   1.000
_cell.length_b   1.000
_cell.length_c   1.000
_cell.angle_alpha   90.00
_cell.angle_beta   90.00
_cell.angle_gamma   90.00
#
_symmetry.space_group_name_H-M   'P 1'
#
loop_
_entity.id
_entity.type
_entity.pdbx_description
1 polymer ?
#
loop_
_entity_poly.entity_id
_entity_poly.type
_entity_poly.pdbx_seq_one_letter_code
_entity_poly.pdbx_strand_id
1 'polypeptide(L)'
;MEMEMSVEMHEGLERLTAAAAMLETAVARLAGISMSAESSALTELEEKLAAAEARIAELAARGAGFGRKTLQAKGGSRGEGLEGAIDGALTSLSLEQRIAVKSELMRSGLLG
;
A
#
# COMPACT_ATOMS: atom_id res chain seq x y z
N MET A 1 24.30 61.19 -6.99
CA MET A 1 24.43 60.09 -7.97
C MET A 1 25.25 58.91 -7.47
N GLU A 2 26.59 58.91 -7.44
CA GLU A 2 27.33 57.70 -6.97
C GLU A 2 27.00 57.32 -5.52
N MET A 3 26.91 58.33 -4.64
CA MET A 3 26.60 58.13 -3.22
C MET A 3 25.17 57.61 -2.99
N GLU A 4 24.19 58.00 -3.82
CA GLU A 4 22.81 57.48 -3.75
C GLU A 4 22.75 56.02 -4.24
N MET A 5 23.44 55.70 -5.33
CA MET A 5 23.49 54.34 -5.89
C MET A 5 24.11 53.34 -4.91
N SER A 6 25.13 53.77 -4.14
CA SER A 6 25.72 52.94 -3.09
C SER A 6 24.77 52.69 -1.91
N VAL A 7 23.92 53.66 -1.58
CA VAL A 7 22.92 53.51 -0.49
C VAL A 7 21.81 52.55 -0.93
N GLU A 8 21.30 52.69 -2.16
CA GLU A 8 20.27 51.78 -2.70
C GLU A 8 20.78 50.33 -2.83
N MET A 9 22.04 50.13 -3.24
CA MET A 9 22.65 48.80 -3.24
C MET A 9 22.78 48.21 -1.84
N HIS A 10 23.14 49.03 -0.85
CA HIS A 10 23.25 48.57 0.54
C HIS A 10 21.89 48.15 1.10
N GLU A 11 20.84 48.95 0.89
CA GLU A 11 19.48 48.59 1.26
C GLU A 11 18.99 47.32 0.54
N GLY A 12 19.36 47.16 -0.74
CA GLY A 12 19.07 45.95 -1.51
C GLY A 12 19.73 44.70 -0.90
N LEU A 13 20.99 44.81 -0.46
CA LEU A 13 21.71 43.73 0.20
C LEU A 13 21.15 43.39 1.59
N GLU A 14 20.71 44.39 2.36
CA GLU A 14 20.03 44.17 3.64
C GLU A 14 18.70 43.44 3.47
N ARG A 15 17.90 43.82 2.45
CA ARG A 15 16.66 43.12 2.13
C ARG A 15 16.92 41.69 1.65
N LEU A 16 17.99 41.48 0.87
CA LEU A 16 18.37 40.15 0.38
C LEU A 16 18.83 39.24 1.53
N THR A 17 19.62 39.75 2.47
CA THR A 17 20.07 39.00 3.65
C THR A 17 18.91 38.68 4.59
N ALA A 18 17.97 39.61 4.79
CA ALA A 18 16.74 39.33 5.52
C ALA A 18 15.90 38.22 4.84
N ALA A 19 15.75 38.28 3.52
CA ALA A 19 15.04 37.25 2.76
C ALA A 19 15.74 35.88 2.83
N ALA A 20 17.07 35.84 2.78
CA ALA A 20 17.85 34.61 2.93
C ALA A 20 17.64 33.96 4.30
N ALA A 21 17.65 34.75 5.39
CA ALA A 21 17.38 34.25 6.73
C ALA A 21 15.97 33.67 6.89
N MET A 22 14.97 34.29 6.24
CA MET A 22 13.60 33.76 6.21
C MET A 22 13.51 32.44 5.44
N LEU A 23 14.24 32.31 4.33
CA LEU A 23 14.30 31.08 3.54
C LEU A 23 14.99 29.95 4.30
N GLU A 24 16.11 30.21 4.98
CA GLU A 24 16.79 29.21 5.83
C GLU A 24 15.85 28.69 6.92
N THR A 25 15.09 29.59 7.57
CA THR A 25 14.10 29.22 8.58
C THR A 25 12.97 28.37 8.00
N ALA A 26 12.49 28.70 6.80
CA ALA A 26 11.45 27.93 6.12
C ALA A 26 11.93 26.53 5.73
N VAL A 27 13.16 26.41 5.23
CA VAL A 27 13.79 25.12 4.89
C VAL A 27 13.94 24.24 6.11
N ALA A 28 14.41 24.78 7.24
CA ALA A 28 14.53 24.04 8.49
C ALA A 28 13.17 23.49 8.98
N ARG A 29 12.10 24.28 8.85
CA ARG A 29 10.73 23.85 9.21
C ARG A 29 10.22 22.75 8.29
N LEU A 30 10.41 22.88 6.98
CA LEU A 30 10.02 21.87 6.00
C LEU A 30 10.73 20.54 6.25
N ALA A 31 12.04 20.58 6.52
CA ALA A 31 12.82 19.39 6.86
C ALA A 31 12.28 18.70 8.12
N GLY A 32 11.96 19.47 9.16
CA GLY A 32 11.35 18.92 10.39
C GLY A 32 9.98 18.28 10.18
N ILE A 33 9.13 18.87 9.34
CA ILE A 33 7.81 18.32 8.99
C ILE A 33 7.96 17.03 8.19
N SER A 34 8.88 16.98 7.21
CA SER A 34 9.12 15.78 6.38
C SER A 34 9.55 14.59 7.23
N MET A 35 10.53 14.78 8.10
CA MET A 35 11.03 13.71 8.98
C MET A 35 9.95 13.19 9.94
N SER A 36 9.13 14.09 10.50
CA SER A 36 8.03 13.71 11.40
C SER A 36 6.94 12.93 10.67
N ALA A 37 6.53 13.40 9.49
CA ALA A 37 5.52 12.73 8.67
C ALA A 37 5.98 11.35 8.20
N GLU A 38 7.22 11.24 7.73
CA GLU A 38 7.82 9.96 7.33
C GLU A 38 7.90 8.98 8.51
N SER A 39 8.32 9.45 9.69
CA SER A 39 8.37 8.61 10.90
C SER A 39 6.99 8.09 11.29
N SER A 40 5.95 8.93 11.26
CA SER A 40 4.59 8.50 11.60
C SER A 40 4.01 7.50 10.59
N ALA A 41 4.29 7.71 9.29
CA ALA A 41 3.83 6.82 8.24
C ALA A 41 4.50 5.44 8.32
N LEU A 42 5.80 5.41 8.65
CA LEU A 42 6.53 4.16 8.85
C LEU A 42 5.97 3.36 10.03
N THR A 43 5.72 3.99 11.18
CA THR A 43 5.14 3.30 12.34
C THR A 43 3.75 2.74 12.03
N GLU A 44 2.90 3.50 11.34
CA GLU A 44 1.58 2.99 10.94
C GLU A 44 1.65 1.83 9.95
N LEU A 45 2.64 1.85 9.04
CA LEU A 45 2.85 0.77 8.07
C LEU A 45 3.37 -0.48 8.76
N GLU A 46 4.28 -0.37 9.73
CA GLU A 46 4.77 -1.48 10.54
C GLU A 46 3.65 -2.13 11.35
N GLU A 47 2.77 -1.34 11.98
CA GLU A 47 1.59 -1.86 12.69
C GLU A 47 0.62 -2.59 11.75
N LYS A 48 0.35 -2.02 10.56
CA LYS A 48 -0.49 -2.66 9.54
C LYS A 48 0.13 -3.95 9.02
N LEU A 49 1.44 -3.98 8.83
CA LEU A 49 2.18 -5.18 8.42
C LEU A 49 2.05 -6.27 9.48
N ALA A 50 2.33 -5.96 10.75
CA ALA A 50 2.21 -6.91 11.85
C ALA A 50 0.76 -7.46 11.99
N ALA A 51 -0.24 -6.60 11.83
CA ALA A 51 -1.64 -7.02 11.83
C ALA A 51 -2.00 -7.93 10.63
N ALA A 52 -1.45 -7.63 9.45
CA ALA A 52 -1.64 -8.45 8.26
C ALA A 52 -0.96 -9.82 8.39
N GLU A 53 0.27 -9.86 8.91
CA GLU A 53 1.01 -11.09 9.18
C GLU A 53 0.29 -11.96 10.21
N ALA A 54 -0.25 -11.38 11.28
CA ALA A 54 -1.06 -12.10 12.26
C ALA A 54 -2.31 -12.72 11.63
N ARG A 55 -3.01 -11.98 10.75
CA ARG A 55 -4.18 -12.50 10.01
C ARG A 55 -3.80 -13.62 9.05
N ILE A 56 -2.67 -13.50 8.36
CA ILE A 56 -2.16 -14.55 7.48
C ILE A 56 -1.83 -15.81 8.30
N ALA A 57 -1.16 -15.66 9.45
CA ALA A 57 -0.86 -16.77 10.34
C ALA A 57 -2.13 -17.46 10.87
N GLU A 58 -3.15 -16.68 11.25
CA GLU A 58 -4.45 -17.21 11.67
C GLU A 58 -5.15 -17.97 10.53
N LEU A 59 -5.23 -17.38 9.34
CA LEU A 59 -5.84 -18.00 8.17
C LEU A 59 -5.07 -19.24 7.72
N ALA A 60 -3.74 -19.22 7.78
CA ALA A 60 -2.89 -20.37 7.49
C ALA A 60 -3.12 -21.50 8.51
N ALA A 61 -3.22 -21.19 9.80
CA ALA A 61 -3.55 -22.17 10.84
C ALA A 61 -4.95 -22.76 10.64
N ARG A 62 -5.93 -21.92 10.28
CA ARG A 62 -7.31 -22.33 9.99
C ARG A 62 -7.41 -23.16 8.70
N GLY A 63 -6.66 -22.81 7.66
CA GLY A 63 -6.53 -23.55 6.41
C GLY A 63 -5.77 -24.89 6.58
N ALA A 64 -4.75 -24.94 7.44
CA ALA A 64 -4.02 -26.16 7.79
C ALA A 64 -4.87 -27.17 8.59
N GLY A 65 -5.97 -26.71 9.20
CA GLY A 65 -7.00 -27.55 9.83
C GLY A 65 -8.02 -28.14 8.85
N PHE A 66 -8.30 -27.44 7.74
CA PHE A 66 -9.24 -27.90 6.70
C PHE A 66 -8.58 -28.75 5.60
N GLY A 67 -7.30 -28.53 5.29
CA GLY A 67 -6.58 -29.26 4.23
C GLY A 67 -6.11 -30.68 4.59
N ARG A 68 -5.93 -31.00 5.87
CA ARG A 68 -5.49 -32.35 6.29
C ARG A 68 -6.62 -33.37 6.40
N LYS A 69 -7.88 -32.94 6.48
CA LYS A 69 -9.05 -33.84 6.40
C LYS A 69 -9.48 -34.14 4.97
N THR A 70 -8.99 -33.41 3.97
CA THR A 70 -9.34 -33.64 2.55
C THR A 70 -8.28 -34.38 1.74
N LEU A 71 -7.08 -34.63 2.29
CA LEU A 71 -6.02 -35.40 1.61
C LEU A 71 -5.91 -36.88 2.03
N GLN A 72 -6.72 -37.34 3.00
CA GLN A 72 -6.77 -38.76 3.42
C GLN A 72 -8.07 -39.49 3.05
N ALA A 73 -8.85 -38.93 2.14
CA ALA A 73 -9.91 -39.69 1.48
C ALA A 73 -9.83 -39.39 -0.01
N LYS A 74 -9.73 -40.46 -0.80
CA LYS A 74 -9.83 -40.52 -2.27
C LYS A 74 -8.52 -40.44 -3.05
N GLY A 75 -7.82 -41.57 -3.04
CA GLY A 75 -7.69 -42.27 -4.33
C GLY A 75 -9.10 -42.60 -4.82
N GLY A 76 -9.61 -41.84 -5.79
CA GLY A 76 -10.93 -42.09 -6.37
C GLY A 76 -11.65 -40.85 -6.90
N SER A 77 -11.84 -40.82 -8.22
CA SER A 77 -12.76 -39.97 -8.99
C SER A 77 -12.54 -38.45 -8.95
N ARG A 78 -11.58 -38.05 -9.79
CA ARG A 78 -11.46 -36.80 -10.57
C ARG A 78 -12.82 -36.34 -11.14
N GLY A 79 -13.17 -35.05 -11.09
CA GLY A 79 -14.18 -34.45 -11.96
C GLY A 79 -15.20 -33.51 -11.31
N GLU A 80 -16.27 -34.04 -10.72
CA GLU A 80 -17.55 -33.30 -10.60
C GLU A 80 -17.73 -32.44 -9.32
N GLY A 81 -16.93 -32.67 -8.28
CA GLY A 81 -17.13 -31.98 -6.99
C GLY A 81 -16.60 -30.54 -6.93
N LEU A 82 -15.71 -30.15 -7.85
CA LEU A 82 -15.05 -28.84 -7.83
C LEU A 82 -15.94 -27.76 -8.48
N GLU A 83 -16.68 -28.13 -9.52
CA GLU A 83 -17.47 -27.21 -10.34
C GLU A 83 -18.67 -26.62 -9.58
N GLY A 84 -19.42 -27.47 -8.86
CA GLY A 84 -20.56 -27.01 -8.05
C GLY A 84 -20.17 -26.10 -6.87
N ALA A 85 -18.95 -26.23 -6.34
CA ALA A 85 -18.44 -25.35 -5.27
C ALA A 85 -18.00 -23.98 -5.82
N ILE A 86 -17.44 -23.96 -7.04
CA ILE A 86 -17.05 -22.72 -7.73
C ILE A 86 -18.30 -21.93 -8.10
N ASP A 87 -19.32 -22.58 -8.66
CA ASP A 87 -20.57 -21.90 -9.04
C ASP A 87 -21.30 -21.30 -7.83
N GLY A 88 -21.38 -22.04 -6.72
CA GLY A 88 -21.94 -21.52 -5.47
C GLY A 88 -21.19 -20.27 -4.97
N ALA A 89 -19.86 -20.29 -5.02
CA ALA A 89 -19.04 -19.14 -4.62
C ALA A 89 -19.22 -17.93 -5.58
N LEU A 90 -19.34 -18.17 -6.88
CA LEU A 90 -19.55 -17.13 -7.88
C LEU A 90 -20.92 -16.43 -7.73
N THR A 91 -21.98 -17.14 -7.31
CA THR A 91 -23.30 -16.52 -7.10
C THR A 91 -23.35 -15.48 -5.98
N SER A 92 -22.41 -15.56 -5.02
CA SER A 92 -22.29 -14.61 -3.91
C SER A 92 -21.55 -13.30 -4.26
N LEU A 93 -20.97 -13.21 -5.46
CA LEU A 93 -20.11 -12.11 -5.90
C LEU A 93 -20.82 -11.11 -6.80
N SER A 94 -20.36 -9.85 -6.76
CA SER A 94 -20.78 -8.83 -7.72
C SER A 94 -20.41 -9.22 -9.16
N LEU A 95 -21.08 -8.63 -10.14
CA LEU A 95 -20.81 -8.94 -11.55
C LEU A 95 -19.35 -8.63 -11.94
N GLU A 96 -18.79 -7.52 -11.45
CA GLU A 96 -17.40 -7.13 -11.71
C GLU A 96 -16.42 -8.13 -11.09
N GLN A 97 -16.70 -8.61 -9.87
CA GLN A 97 -15.88 -9.59 -9.18
C GLN A 97 -15.90 -10.95 -9.90
N ARG A 98 -17.06 -11.37 -10.40
CA ARG A 98 -17.18 -12.58 -11.23
C ARG A 98 -16.38 -12.47 -12.52
N ILE A 99 -16.41 -11.33 -13.19
CA ILE A 99 -15.62 -11.08 -14.41
C ILE A 99 -14.12 -11.17 -14.10
N ALA A 100 -13.67 -10.58 -12.99
CA ALA A 100 -12.27 -10.63 -12.57
C ALA A 100 -11.79 -12.06 -12.29
N VAL A 101 -12.57 -12.83 -11.52
CA VAL A 101 -12.26 -14.24 -11.20
C VAL A 101 -12.26 -15.11 -12.45
N LYS A 102 -13.26 -14.98 -13.32
CA LYS A 102 -13.31 -15.71 -14.60
C LYS A 102 -12.12 -15.39 -15.49
N SER A 103 -11.74 -14.12 -15.59
CA SER A 103 -10.58 -13.70 -16.39
C SER A 103 -9.27 -14.29 -15.86
N GLU A 104 -9.13 -14.39 -14.54
CA GLU A 104 -7.95 -14.98 -13.90
C GLU A 104 -7.91 -16.50 -14.11
N LEU A 105 -9.05 -17.17 -13.97
CA LEU A 105 -9.13 -18.62 -14.22
C LEU A 105 -8.83 -18.96 -15.68
N MET A 106 -9.28 -18.14 -16.64
CA MET A 106 -8.90 -18.29 -18.05
C MET A 106 -7.41 -18.03 -18.28
N ARG A 107 -6.83 -17.01 -17.65
CA ARG A 107 -5.37 -16.74 -17.73
C ARG A 107 -4.53 -17.88 -17.14
N SER A 108 -5.00 -18.50 -16.07
CA SER A 108 -4.32 -19.63 -15.41
C SER A 108 -4.48 -20.97 -16.14
N GLY A 109 -5.29 -21.03 -17.21
CA GLY A 109 -5.57 -22.26 -17.95
C GLY A 109 -6.42 -23.28 -17.19
N LEU A 110 -7.05 -22.88 -16.08
CA LEU A 110 -7.97 -23.72 -15.30
C LEU A 110 -9.38 -23.76 -15.92
N LEU A 111 -9.74 -22.72 -16.68
CA LEU A 111 -10.93 -22.65 -17.52
C LEU A 111 -10.46 -22.53 -18.97
N GLY A 112 -10.41 -23.66 -19.66
CA GLY A 112 -10.16 -23.78 -21.11
C GLY A 112 -11.42 -24.24 -21.82
#